data_AF-A0A955RR70-F1
#
_entry.id   AF-A0A955RR70-F1
#
_cell.length_a   1.000
_cell.length_b   1.000
_cell.length_c   1.000
_cell.angle_alpha   90.00
_cell.angle_beta   90.00
_cell.angle_gamma   90.00
#
_symmetry.space_group_name_H-M   'P 1'
#
loop_
_entity.id
_entity.type
_entity.pdbx_description
1 polymer ?
#
loop_
_entity_poly.entity_id
_entity_poly.type
_entity_poly.pdbx_seq_one_letter_code
_entity_poly.pdbx_strand_id
1 'polypeptide(L)'
;MKKQMLTVGIVLMSLTFGWAFLRYGYYIGFTPTEFALARMDDGEKRLALTKAPTGEVVVTELTTEQKQAENNYSIEVLSEGIPERIANFTSADDTSVEGMVRIVSYNQLLYVVFDESVTLTPAPTLRVYLTKNGTGTFGDNQNNTVDLGELKSARGTQVYEIPSTLTLDEIKSIDIVNVPYQLTLANAVIN
;
A
#
# COMPACT_ATOMS: atom_id res chain seq x y z
N MET A 1 -21.22 -48.78 -19.71
CA MET A 1 -21.82 -47.42 -19.73
C MET A 1 -22.65 -47.21 -18.48
N LYS A 2 -22.18 -46.40 -17.52
CA LYS A 2 -23.00 -45.54 -16.64
C LYS A 2 -22.05 -44.65 -15.84
N LYS A 3 -22.39 -43.36 -15.81
CA LYS A 3 -21.56 -42.19 -15.48
C LYS A 3 -21.12 -42.17 -14.02
N GLN A 4 -19.87 -41.81 -13.77
CA GLN A 4 -19.45 -41.26 -12.49
C GLN A 4 -19.91 -39.81 -12.41
N MET A 5 -20.59 -39.44 -11.32
CA MET A 5 -20.77 -38.06 -10.89
C MET A 5 -20.18 -37.94 -9.49
N LEU A 6 -18.95 -37.44 -9.44
CA LEU A 6 -18.34 -36.91 -8.21
C LEU A 6 -18.80 -35.46 -8.13
N THR A 7 -19.69 -35.14 -7.20
CA THR A 7 -20.17 -33.77 -6.96
C THR A 7 -19.92 -33.43 -5.50
N VAL A 8 -19.41 -32.22 -5.29
CA VAL A 8 -19.34 -31.46 -4.03
C VAL A 8 -18.25 -31.88 -3.04
N GLY A 9 -17.07 -31.29 -3.23
CA GLY A 9 -16.16 -30.90 -2.16
C GLY A 9 -15.55 -29.57 -2.56
N ILE A 10 -15.43 -28.61 -1.63
CA ILE A 10 -15.21 -27.16 -1.84
C ILE A 10 -16.58 -26.47 -2.05
N VAL A 11 -17.19 -25.80 -1.08
CA VAL A 11 -16.76 -24.53 -0.48
C VAL A 11 -17.34 -24.45 0.93
N LEU A 12 -16.51 -24.47 1.97
CA LEU A 12 -16.93 -24.18 3.35
C LEU A 12 -15.93 -23.25 4.06
N MET A 13 -15.34 -22.34 3.27
CA MET A 13 -14.33 -21.37 3.74
C MET A 13 -14.61 -19.92 3.28
N SER A 14 -15.85 -19.60 2.91
CA SER A 14 -16.22 -18.26 2.40
C SER A 14 -17.15 -17.45 3.31
N LEU A 15 -17.56 -17.97 4.48
CA LEU A 15 -18.51 -17.28 5.36
C LEU A 15 -17.85 -16.46 6.47
N THR A 16 -16.63 -16.78 6.90
CA THR A 16 -15.94 -16.01 7.95
C THR A 16 -15.21 -14.78 7.41
N PHE A 17 -14.67 -14.85 6.19
CA PHE A 17 -14.00 -13.71 5.53
C PHE A 17 -14.98 -12.55 5.21
N GLY A 18 -16.21 -12.87 4.80
CA GLY A 18 -17.23 -11.85 4.53
C GLY A 18 -17.63 -11.06 5.79
N TRP A 19 -17.64 -11.70 6.95
CA TRP A 19 -18.03 -11.04 8.21
C TRP A 19 -16.95 -10.10 8.76
N ALA A 20 -15.67 -10.44 8.63
CA ALA A 20 -14.58 -9.54 9.01
C ALA A 20 -14.52 -8.31 8.09
N PHE A 21 -14.65 -8.51 6.77
CA PHE A 21 -14.68 -7.41 5.80
C PHE A 21 -15.89 -6.47 6.00
N LEU A 22 -17.05 -7.01 6.37
CA LEU A 22 -18.24 -6.21 6.68
C LEU A 22 -18.12 -5.41 7.98
N ARG A 23 -17.31 -5.86 8.94
CA ARG A 23 -17.15 -5.21 10.26
C ARG A 23 -15.93 -4.29 10.35
N TYR A 24 -14.89 -4.54 9.55
CA TYR A 24 -13.65 -3.76 9.56
C TYR A 24 -13.39 -2.99 8.25
N GLY A 25 -14.20 -3.23 7.20
CA GLY A 25 -14.08 -2.56 5.90
C GLY A 25 -14.22 -1.02 5.95
N TYR A 26 -14.80 -0.46 7.01
CA TYR A 26 -14.87 0.99 7.17
C TYR A 26 -13.58 1.59 7.77
N TYR A 27 -12.73 0.80 8.43
CA TYR A 27 -11.42 1.26 8.90
C TYR A 27 -10.43 1.44 7.75
N ILE A 28 -10.64 0.72 6.65
CA ILE A 28 -9.81 0.79 5.43
C ILE A 28 -10.36 1.77 4.39
N GLY A 29 -11.27 2.69 4.77
CA GLY A 29 -11.76 3.73 3.87
C GLY A 29 -12.68 3.23 2.77
N PHE A 30 -13.61 2.32 3.07
CA PHE A 30 -14.77 2.05 2.21
C PHE A 30 -16.06 2.54 2.87
N THR A 31 -17.03 2.98 2.07
CA THR A 31 -18.37 3.30 2.57
C THR A 31 -19.02 2.04 3.16
N PRO A 32 -19.52 2.07 4.40
CA PRO A 32 -20.25 0.95 4.98
C PRO A 32 -21.44 0.58 4.08
N THR A 33 -21.62 -0.70 3.79
CA THR A 33 -22.80 -1.15 3.03
C THR A 33 -24.08 -0.95 3.85
N GLU A 34 -25.24 -0.78 3.21
CA GLU A 34 -26.53 -0.69 3.93
C GLU A 34 -26.76 -1.89 4.88
N PHE A 35 -26.27 -3.07 4.49
CA PHE A 35 -26.32 -4.29 5.30
C PHE A 35 -25.46 -4.23 6.57
N ALA A 36 -24.30 -3.56 6.51
CA ALA A 36 -23.43 -3.33 7.65
C ALA A 36 -24.01 -2.24 8.56
N LEU A 37 -24.50 -1.14 7.99
CA LEU A 37 -25.17 -0.07 8.73
C LEU A 37 -26.41 -0.57 9.47
N ALA A 38 -27.17 -1.51 8.90
CA ALA A 38 -28.36 -2.07 9.54
C ALA A 38 -28.05 -2.89 10.82
N ARG A 39 -26.80 -3.30 11.04
CA ARG A 39 -26.39 -4.12 12.20
C ARG A 39 -25.50 -3.41 13.22
N MET A 40 -25.11 -2.18 12.93
CA MET A 40 -24.35 -1.33 13.85
C MET A 40 -25.27 -0.67 14.87
N ASP A 41 -24.75 -0.33 16.04
CA ASP A 41 -25.42 0.60 16.95
C ASP A 41 -25.44 2.02 16.35
N ASP A 42 -26.33 2.90 16.80
CA ASP A 42 -26.45 4.26 16.23
C ASP A 42 -25.18 5.11 16.47
N GLY A 43 -24.42 4.84 17.53
CA GLY A 43 -23.09 5.39 17.77
C GLY A 43 -22.06 4.93 16.75
N GLU A 44 -21.97 3.62 16.52
CA GLU A 44 -21.13 2.99 15.49
C GLU A 44 -21.47 3.46 14.07
N LYS A 45 -22.77 3.55 13.72
CA LYS A 45 -23.20 4.06 12.40
C LYS A 45 -22.72 5.47 12.16
N ARG A 46 -22.89 6.34 13.16
CA ARG A 46 -22.48 7.75 13.05
C ARG A 46 -20.96 7.86 12.90
N LEU A 47 -20.20 7.08 13.67
CA LEU A 47 -18.73 7.02 13.55
C LEU A 47 -18.30 6.48 12.19
N ALA A 48 -18.93 5.41 11.71
CA ALA A 48 -18.64 4.79 10.42
C ALA A 48 -19.00 5.73 9.25
N LEU A 49 -20.10 6.46 9.32
CA LEU A 49 -20.49 7.47 8.33
C LEU A 49 -19.56 8.70 8.35
N THR A 50 -19.06 9.12 9.52
CA THR A 50 -18.05 10.20 9.59
C THR A 50 -16.67 9.81 9.08
N LYS A 51 -16.35 8.50 9.11
CA LYS A 51 -15.09 7.94 8.61
C LYS A 51 -15.21 7.40 7.18
N ALA A 52 -16.43 7.23 6.67
CA ALA A 52 -16.63 6.78 5.30
C ALA A 52 -16.03 7.81 4.32
N PRO A 53 -15.40 7.35 3.22
CA PRO A 53 -14.90 8.26 2.19
C PRO A 53 -16.06 9.09 1.68
N THR A 54 -15.99 10.39 1.88
CA THR A 54 -16.94 11.34 1.30
C THR A 54 -16.39 11.72 -0.07
N GLY A 55 -16.41 10.77 -1.00
CA GLY A 55 -15.87 10.93 -2.35
C GLY A 55 -15.78 9.60 -3.10
N GLU A 56 -15.84 9.67 -4.43
CA GLU A 56 -15.51 8.54 -5.30
C GLU A 56 -14.07 8.09 -5.00
N VAL A 57 -13.82 6.79 -4.84
CA VAL A 57 -12.46 6.27 -4.67
C VAL A 57 -11.74 6.46 -6.00
N VAL A 58 -11.11 7.62 -6.16
CA VAL A 58 -10.23 7.90 -7.30
C VAL A 58 -8.91 7.21 -6.99
N VAL A 59 -8.77 5.97 -7.44
CA VAL A 59 -7.48 5.28 -7.40
C VAL A 59 -6.60 5.98 -8.44
N THR A 60 -5.58 6.71 -7.99
CA THR A 60 -4.52 7.17 -8.88
C THR A 60 -3.82 5.94 -9.44
N GLU A 61 -4.12 5.61 -10.69
CA GLU A 61 -3.55 4.47 -11.39
C GLU A 61 -2.98 4.97 -12.72
N LEU A 62 -1.69 4.71 -12.93
CA LEU A 62 -1.03 5.01 -14.19
C LEU A 62 -1.71 4.32 -15.38
N THR A 63 -1.74 4.99 -16.53
CA THR A 63 -2.13 4.35 -17.80
C THR A 63 -1.15 3.24 -18.18
N THR A 64 -1.53 2.39 -19.13
CA THR A 64 -0.65 1.31 -19.61
C THR A 64 0.68 1.85 -20.14
N GLU A 65 0.66 2.97 -20.87
CA GLU A 65 1.86 3.60 -21.42
C GLU A 65 2.74 4.16 -20.30
N GLN A 66 2.14 4.79 -19.28
CA GLN A 66 2.86 5.32 -18.13
C GLN A 66 3.47 4.19 -17.28
N LYS A 67 2.75 3.08 -17.08
CA LYS A 67 3.28 1.88 -16.43
C LYS A 67 4.47 1.30 -17.18
N GLN A 68 4.38 1.23 -18.50
CA GLN A 68 5.50 0.78 -19.32
C GLN A 68 6.70 1.73 -19.20
N ALA A 69 6.47 3.04 -19.18
CA ALA A 69 7.53 4.03 -19.00
C ALA A 69 8.20 3.93 -17.62
N GLU A 70 7.42 3.83 -16.54
CA GLU A 70 7.96 3.59 -15.18
C GLU A 70 8.73 2.27 -15.10
N ASN A 71 8.22 1.21 -15.73
CA ASN A 71 8.92 -0.07 -15.75
C ASN A 71 10.26 0.03 -16.49
N ASN A 72 10.28 0.67 -17.66
CA ASN A 72 11.52 0.89 -18.41
C ASN A 72 12.53 1.72 -17.60
N TYR A 73 12.05 2.78 -16.93
CA TYR A 73 12.90 3.62 -16.08
C TYR A 73 13.44 2.87 -14.87
N SER A 74 12.63 2.01 -14.25
CA SER A 74 13.11 1.16 -13.16
C SER A 74 14.17 0.16 -13.60
N ILE A 75 14.05 -0.40 -14.83
CA ILE A 75 15.03 -1.32 -15.38
C ILE A 75 16.34 -0.58 -15.61
N GLU A 76 16.30 0.64 -16.14
CA GLU A 76 17.47 1.51 -16.29
C GLU A 76 18.15 1.75 -14.91
N VAL A 77 17.40 2.24 -13.93
CA VAL A 77 17.90 2.49 -12.57
C VAL A 77 18.48 1.22 -11.92
N LEU A 78 17.82 0.07 -12.08
CA LEU A 78 18.27 -1.20 -11.46
C LEU A 78 19.44 -1.85 -12.20
N SER A 79 19.55 -1.68 -13.52
CA SER A 79 20.60 -2.30 -14.34
C SER A 79 21.91 -1.50 -14.33
N GLU A 80 21.81 -0.18 -14.24
CA GLU A 80 22.97 0.72 -14.21
C GLU A 80 23.32 1.20 -12.78
N GLY A 81 22.37 1.12 -11.85
CA GLY A 81 22.56 1.51 -10.45
C GLY A 81 23.10 0.38 -9.57
N ILE A 82 23.49 0.76 -8.35
CA ILE A 82 23.96 -0.16 -7.32
C ILE A 82 22.84 -0.34 -6.28
N PRO A 83 22.30 -1.56 -6.10
CA PRO A 83 21.35 -1.83 -5.03
C PRO A 83 22.02 -1.66 -3.66
N GLU A 84 21.55 -0.69 -2.88
CA GLU A 84 22.08 -0.36 -1.56
C GLU A 84 21.36 -1.13 -0.45
N ARG A 85 20.03 -1.23 -0.56
CA ARG A 85 19.17 -1.87 0.43
C ARG A 85 17.94 -2.49 -0.20
N ILE A 86 17.38 -3.52 0.43
CA ILE A 86 16.19 -4.24 -0.01
C ILE A 86 15.33 -4.56 1.21
N ALA A 87 14.02 -4.38 1.09
CA ALA A 87 13.05 -4.79 2.10
C ALA A 87 11.74 -5.26 1.45
N ASN A 88 11.00 -6.09 2.18
CA ASN A 88 9.65 -6.46 1.81
C ASN A 88 8.66 -5.49 2.44
N PHE A 89 7.58 -5.19 1.74
CA PHE A 89 6.45 -4.55 2.39
C PHE A 89 5.76 -5.53 3.34
N THR A 90 5.46 -5.03 4.52
CA THR A 90 4.58 -5.66 5.50
C THR A 90 3.34 -4.81 5.65
N SER A 91 2.18 -5.46 5.74
CA SER A 91 0.94 -4.76 6.07
C SER A 91 1.02 -4.26 7.52
N ALA A 92 0.58 -3.03 7.75
CA ALA A 92 0.46 -2.52 9.12
C ALA A 92 -0.81 -3.07 9.83
N ASP A 93 -1.82 -3.49 9.06
CA ASP A 93 -3.13 -4.00 9.51
C ASP A 93 -3.60 -5.19 8.63
N ASP A 94 -4.91 -5.52 8.67
CA ASP A 94 -5.61 -6.54 7.86
C ASP A 94 -5.63 -6.25 6.33
N THR A 95 -4.84 -5.29 5.86
CA THR A 95 -4.75 -4.92 4.44
C THR A 95 -3.84 -5.90 3.69
N SER A 96 -4.23 -6.28 2.47
CA SER A 96 -3.34 -7.05 1.60
C SER A 96 -2.29 -6.13 0.99
N VAL A 97 -1.03 -6.39 1.35
CA VAL A 97 0.16 -5.77 0.77
C VAL A 97 1.17 -6.87 0.50
N GLU A 98 1.68 -6.89 -0.72
CA GLU A 98 2.73 -7.82 -1.14
C GLU A 98 3.76 -7.08 -1.99
N GLY A 99 4.95 -7.68 -2.12
CA GLY A 99 6.05 -7.20 -2.93
C GLY A 99 7.18 -6.57 -2.11
N MET A 100 8.17 -6.08 -2.85
CA MET A 100 9.41 -5.58 -2.27
C MET A 100 9.79 -4.20 -2.81
N VAL A 101 10.68 -3.57 -2.08
CA VAL A 101 11.22 -2.25 -2.40
C VAL A 101 12.73 -2.26 -2.21
N ARG A 102 13.42 -1.47 -3.03
CA ARG A 102 14.86 -1.32 -3.02
C ARG A 102 15.26 0.14 -2.93
N ILE A 103 16.35 0.42 -2.25
CA ILE A 103 17.07 1.68 -2.40
C ILE A 103 18.24 1.45 -3.35
N VAL A 104 18.36 2.26 -4.38
CA VAL A 104 19.36 2.12 -5.44
C VAL A 104 20.13 3.43 -5.58
N SER A 105 21.45 3.35 -5.60
CA SER A 105 22.32 4.47 -5.94
C SER A 105 22.50 4.52 -7.45
N TYR A 106 22.06 5.60 -8.08
CA TYR A 106 22.14 5.81 -9.53
C TYR A 106 22.45 7.28 -9.82
N ASN A 107 23.44 7.56 -10.69
CA ASN A 107 23.84 8.92 -11.04
C ASN A 107 24.08 9.87 -9.82
N GLN A 108 24.70 9.37 -8.75
CA GLN A 108 24.99 10.10 -7.50
C GLN A 108 23.74 10.49 -6.67
N LEU A 109 22.58 9.97 -7.03
CA LEU A 109 21.32 10.13 -6.29
C LEU A 109 20.86 8.77 -5.78
N LEU A 110 20.04 8.79 -4.72
CA LEU A 110 19.38 7.61 -4.21
C LEU A 110 17.95 7.56 -4.75
N TYR A 111 17.48 6.36 -5.06
CA TYR A 111 16.13 6.11 -5.55
C TYR A 111 15.47 5.01 -4.75
N VAL A 112 14.18 5.17 -4.47
CA VAL A 112 13.31 4.09 -4.04
C VAL A 112 12.69 3.45 -5.27
N VAL A 113 12.88 2.15 -5.43
CA VAL A 113 12.37 1.37 -6.56
C VAL A 113 11.46 0.26 -6.04
N PHE A 114 10.18 0.33 -6.40
CA PHE A 114 9.20 -0.70 -6.10
C PHE A 114 9.33 -1.81 -7.14
N ASP A 115 9.19 -3.05 -6.71
CA ASP A 115 9.24 -4.21 -7.59
C ASP A 115 7.92 -4.40 -8.35
N GLU A 116 7.96 -5.12 -9.48
CA GLU A 116 6.76 -5.44 -10.27
C GLU A 116 5.74 -6.28 -9.47
N SER A 117 6.21 -7.02 -8.47
CA SER A 117 5.36 -7.83 -7.58
C SER A 117 4.54 -6.99 -6.60
N VAL A 118 4.81 -5.69 -6.47
CA VAL A 118 4.09 -4.84 -5.51
C VAL A 118 2.60 -4.79 -5.82
N THR A 119 1.80 -5.13 -4.82
CA THR A 119 0.33 -5.08 -4.90
C THR A 119 -0.22 -4.54 -3.58
N LEU A 120 -1.05 -3.51 -3.68
CA LEU A 120 -1.67 -2.82 -2.55
C LEU A 120 -3.18 -2.80 -2.68
N THR A 121 -3.86 -2.74 -1.53
CA THR A 121 -5.29 -2.43 -1.50
C THR A 121 -5.52 -0.99 -1.98
N PRO A 122 -6.39 -0.76 -2.98
CA PRO A 122 -6.66 0.59 -3.47
C PRO A 122 -7.28 1.47 -2.38
N ALA A 123 -6.89 2.75 -2.34
CA ALA A 123 -7.38 3.74 -1.39
C ALA A 123 -7.38 5.15 -2.00
N PRO A 124 -8.14 6.11 -1.45
CA PRO A 124 -8.43 7.39 -2.12
C PRO A 124 -7.24 8.32 -2.36
N THR A 125 -6.25 8.37 -1.46
CA THR A 125 -5.06 9.20 -1.62
C THR A 125 -3.90 8.57 -0.88
N LEU A 126 -3.06 7.86 -1.63
CA LEU A 126 -1.87 7.21 -1.12
C LEU A 126 -0.63 8.03 -1.45
N ARG A 127 0.27 8.15 -0.46
CA ARG A 127 1.56 8.82 -0.62
C ARG A 127 2.67 7.97 -0.05
N VAL A 128 3.86 8.11 -0.63
CA VAL A 128 5.06 7.38 -0.22
C VAL A 128 5.90 8.30 0.66
N TYR A 129 6.23 7.83 1.85
CA TYR A 129 7.06 8.54 2.82
C TYR A 129 8.32 7.75 3.15
N LEU A 130 9.43 8.46 3.32
CA LEU A 130 10.60 7.95 4.03
C LEU A 130 10.49 8.35 5.50
N THR A 131 10.72 7.41 6.40
CA THR A 131 10.80 7.70 7.83
C THR A 131 12.25 7.77 8.27
N LYS A 132 12.62 8.89 8.89
CA LYS A 132 13.93 9.15 9.49
C LYS A 132 13.92 8.73 10.96
N ASN A 133 15.03 8.19 11.44
CA ASN A 133 15.32 7.99 12.87
C ASN A 133 14.19 7.34 13.69
N GLY A 134 14.05 6.03 13.57
CA GLY A 134 13.14 5.21 14.36
C GLY A 134 12.70 3.97 13.60
N THR A 135 12.23 2.95 14.31
CA THR A 135 11.52 1.80 13.72
C THR A 135 10.07 1.93 14.14
N GLY A 136 9.21 2.39 13.23
CA GLY A 136 7.80 2.65 13.51
C GLY A 136 7.06 3.07 12.25
N THR A 137 5.76 3.26 12.36
CA THR A 137 4.92 3.67 11.23
C THR A 137 4.93 5.20 11.06
N PHE A 138 4.36 5.70 9.97
CA PHE A 138 4.19 7.14 9.75
C PHE A 138 3.50 7.84 10.93
N GLY A 139 2.51 7.18 11.55
CA GLY A 139 1.79 7.74 12.70
C GLY A 139 2.70 8.03 13.90
N ASP A 140 3.72 7.20 14.11
CA ASP A 140 4.68 7.35 15.21
C ASP A 140 5.73 8.43 14.93
N ASN A 141 5.98 8.73 13.64
CA ASN A 141 7.14 9.50 13.19
C ASN A 141 6.80 10.68 12.27
N GLN A 142 5.57 11.21 12.26
CA GLN A 142 5.14 12.26 11.30
C GLN A 142 6.16 13.40 11.13
N ASN A 143 6.74 13.91 12.23
CA ASN A 143 7.70 15.01 12.21
C ASN A 143 9.09 14.65 11.64
N ASN A 144 9.37 13.36 11.48
CA ASN A 144 10.62 12.82 10.97
C ASN A 144 10.42 12.13 9.61
N THR A 145 9.37 12.47 8.88
CA THR A 145 9.12 11.88 7.56
C THR A 145 9.54 12.80 6.43
N VAL A 146 9.78 12.22 5.25
CA VAL A 146 10.00 12.94 3.99
C VAL A 146 9.05 12.39 2.95
N ASP A 147 8.26 13.28 2.37
CA ASP A 147 7.29 12.96 1.33
C ASP A 147 8.01 12.78 -0.01
N LEU A 148 7.90 11.60 -0.60
CA LEU A 148 8.43 11.30 -1.93
C LEU A 148 7.41 11.56 -3.05
N GLY A 149 6.15 11.78 -2.69
CA GLY A 149 5.06 12.06 -3.62
C GLY A 149 3.88 11.10 -3.49
N GLU A 150 2.93 11.28 -4.40
CA GLU A 150 1.76 10.42 -4.53
C GLU A 150 2.15 9.03 -5.03
N LEU A 151 1.48 8.01 -4.50
CA LEU A 151 1.58 6.67 -5.05
C LEU A 151 1.02 6.69 -6.48
N LYS A 152 1.86 6.33 -7.45
CA LYS A 152 1.52 6.40 -8.87
C LYS A 152 0.53 5.29 -9.28
N SER A 153 0.63 4.12 -8.66
CA SER A 153 -0.15 2.93 -8.99
C SER A 153 -0.29 2.02 -7.77
N ALA A 154 -1.44 1.37 -7.59
CA ALA A 154 -1.60 0.35 -6.54
C ALA A 154 -0.85 -0.95 -6.85
N ARG A 155 -0.36 -1.09 -8.09
CA ARG A 155 0.31 -2.29 -8.58
C ARG A 155 1.55 -1.99 -9.40
N GLY A 156 2.54 -2.85 -9.23
CA GLY A 156 3.73 -2.89 -10.05
C GLY A 156 4.76 -1.81 -9.73
N THR A 157 5.69 -1.69 -10.65
CA THR A 157 6.92 -0.93 -10.52
C THR A 157 6.69 0.57 -10.49
N GLN A 158 7.37 1.25 -9.57
CA GLN A 158 7.33 2.71 -9.39
C GLN A 158 8.69 3.17 -8.87
N VAL A 159 9.18 4.30 -9.38
CA VAL A 159 10.47 4.88 -8.97
C VAL A 159 10.28 6.24 -8.33
N TYR A 160 10.94 6.48 -7.20
CA TYR A 160 10.93 7.78 -6.52
C TYR A 160 12.36 8.22 -6.23
N GLU A 161 12.68 9.47 -6.57
CA GLU A 161 13.96 10.08 -6.21
C GLU A 161 13.97 10.44 -4.72
N ILE A 162 15.05 10.10 -4.04
CA ILE A 162 15.27 10.50 -2.66
C ILE A 162 15.99 11.85 -2.67
N PRO A 163 15.50 12.86 -1.91
CA PRO A 163 16.16 14.15 -1.85
C PRO A 163 17.64 14.04 -1.48
N SER A 164 18.51 14.72 -2.22
CA SER A 164 19.97 14.67 -2.05
C SER A 164 20.47 15.13 -0.67
N THR A 165 19.60 15.76 0.12
CA THR A 165 19.87 16.13 1.52
C THR A 165 19.83 14.94 2.48
N LEU A 166 19.35 13.76 2.03
CA LEU A 166 19.29 12.55 2.84
C LEU A 166 20.38 11.57 2.45
N THR A 167 20.97 10.97 3.48
CA THR A 167 21.90 9.85 3.35
C THR A 167 21.19 8.52 3.61
N LEU A 168 21.79 7.44 3.11
CA LEU A 168 21.25 6.09 3.29
C LEU A 168 21.05 5.73 4.77
N ASP A 169 21.97 6.16 5.64
CA ASP A 169 21.93 5.84 7.07
C ASP A 169 20.77 6.50 7.82
N GLU A 170 20.26 7.62 7.31
CA GLU A 170 19.12 8.34 7.89
C GLU A 170 17.78 7.66 7.59
N ILE A 171 17.71 6.83 6.55
CA ILE A 171 16.49 6.18 6.08
C ILE A 171 16.30 4.87 6.82
N LYS A 172 15.18 4.74 7.56
CA LYS A 172 14.89 3.53 8.36
C LYS A 172 13.70 2.73 7.85
N SER A 173 12.72 3.38 7.27
CA SER A 173 11.62 2.68 6.62
C SER A 173 11.00 3.50 5.49
N ILE A 174 10.24 2.80 4.67
CA ILE A 174 9.41 3.35 3.60
C ILE A 174 7.96 3.02 3.96
N ASP A 175 7.12 4.04 4.02
CA ASP A 175 5.73 3.96 4.43
C ASP A 175 4.81 4.38 3.28
N ILE A 176 3.73 3.63 3.07
CA ILE A 176 2.64 4.01 2.15
C ILE A 176 1.44 4.39 3.00
N VAL A 177 1.04 5.66 2.90
CA VAL A 177 0.10 6.28 3.85
C VAL A 177 -1.13 6.78 3.12
N ASN A 178 -2.29 6.46 3.67
CA ASN A 178 -3.57 7.04 3.29
C ASN A 178 -3.75 8.39 3.99
N VAL A 179 -3.53 9.47 3.25
CA VAL A 179 -3.41 10.83 3.81
C VAL A 179 -4.69 11.30 4.53
N PRO A 180 -5.90 11.18 3.95
CA PRO A 180 -7.14 11.55 4.64
C PRO A 180 -7.34 10.91 6.01
N TYR A 181 -6.81 9.70 6.20
CA TYR A 181 -7.00 8.91 7.42
C TYR A 181 -5.76 8.81 8.30
N GLN A 182 -4.63 9.38 7.86
CA GLN A 182 -3.32 9.25 8.49
C GLN A 182 -2.95 7.81 8.84
N LEU A 183 -3.38 6.87 7.99
CA LEU A 183 -3.24 5.43 8.22
C LEU A 183 -2.10 4.88 7.36
N THR A 184 -1.16 4.16 7.98
CA THR A 184 -0.12 3.43 7.25
C THR A 184 -0.72 2.13 6.73
N LEU A 185 -0.68 1.91 5.41
CA LEU A 185 -1.14 0.65 4.81
C LEU A 185 0.00 -0.35 4.65
N ALA A 186 1.17 0.15 4.28
CA ALA A 186 2.36 -0.66 4.07
C ALA A 186 3.56 0.02 4.74
N ASN A 187 4.39 -0.81 5.36
CA ASN A 187 5.69 -0.41 5.89
C ASN A 187 6.75 -1.38 5.38
N ALA A 188 7.90 -0.86 4.97
CA ALA A 188 9.08 -1.65 4.65
C ALA A 188 10.26 -1.12 5.45
N VAL A 189 10.73 -1.90 6.43
CA VAL A 189 11.89 -1.54 7.26
C VAL A 189 13.18 -1.82 6.49
N ILE A 190 14.01 -0.78 6.33
CA ILE A 190 15.26 -0.80 5.59
C ILE A 190 16.41 -0.90 6.61
N ASN A 191 17.10 -2.06 6.63
CA ASN A 191 18.26 -2.32 7.51
C ASN A 191 19.57 -2.16 6.75
#